data_AF-A0A4Y9NP48-F1
#
_entry.id   AF-A0A4Y9NP48-F1
#
_cell.length_a   1.000
_cell.length_b   1.000
_cell.length_c   1.000
_cell.angle_alpha   90.00
_cell.angle_beta   90.00
_cell.angle_gamma   90.00
#
_symmetry.space_group_name_H-M   'P 1'
#
loop_
_entity.id
_entity.type
_entity.pdbx_description
1 polymer ?
#
loop_
_entity_poly.entity_id
_entity_poly.type
_entity_poly.pdbx_seq_one_letter_code
_entity_poly.pdbx_strand_id
1 'polypeptide(L)'
;MTASIRTARWLALALTLAAAPALAASGPPPGFTLTDDADLAFTSPDGATRLEQYMKDNGDWDIKWQVWARRGEQMTELKPEQDYPAGFRFTSDSQWLVRMQKTGSGAQDLFLYHVENGAFVSATKQSLGDLAWAYFHSRPDTHKMKLDYHISANLVKGTEEAYRWLGVDWPNSRYLVISLSGEMDKHPKNVAVKGLADWKCRYDLTTGKFDVPKLFAKGNAEALRWEIKR
;
A
#
# COMPACT_ATOMS: atom_id res chain seq x y z
N MET A 1 -19.31 -38.08 66.71
CA MET A 1 -18.02 -37.69 66.12
C MET A 1 -17.80 -38.59 64.91
N THR A 2 -18.33 -38.16 63.76
CA THR A 2 -17.62 -37.53 62.61
C THR A 2 -17.14 -38.56 61.58
N ALA A 3 -17.79 -38.47 60.42
CA ALA A 3 -17.58 -39.22 59.19
C ALA A 3 -16.22 -38.93 58.52
N SER A 4 -15.78 -39.80 57.61
CA SER A 4 -15.53 -39.41 56.20
C SER A 4 -15.10 -40.63 55.36
N ILE A 5 -15.93 -41.03 54.40
CA ILE A 5 -15.52 -41.89 53.27
C ILE A 5 -15.38 -40.94 52.07
N ARG A 6 -14.15 -40.71 51.63
CA ARG A 6 -13.86 -39.88 50.45
C ARG A 6 -14.19 -40.64 49.18
N THR A 7 -15.26 -40.24 48.50
CA THR A 7 -15.56 -40.64 47.12
C THR A 7 -14.68 -39.85 46.16
N ALA A 8 -13.76 -40.53 45.47
CA ALA A 8 -13.02 -39.95 44.37
C ALA A 8 -13.94 -39.87 43.13
N ARG A 9 -14.40 -38.65 42.80
CA ARG A 9 -15.08 -38.36 41.54
C ARG A 9 -14.03 -38.28 40.43
N TRP A 10 -14.05 -39.23 39.52
CA TRP A 10 -13.26 -39.18 38.29
C TRP A 10 -13.93 -38.20 37.32
N LEU A 11 -13.27 -37.08 37.02
CA LEU A 11 -13.65 -36.19 35.93
C LEU A 11 -13.21 -36.84 34.60
N ALA A 12 -14.17 -37.19 33.75
CA ALA A 12 -13.91 -37.46 32.35
C ALA A 12 -13.74 -36.12 31.61
N LEU A 13 -12.51 -35.80 31.20
CA LEU A 13 -12.24 -34.63 30.36
C LEU A 13 -12.48 -35.04 28.89
N ALA A 14 -13.62 -34.64 28.34
CA ALA A 14 -13.88 -34.79 26.91
C ALA A 14 -13.06 -33.76 26.13
N LEU A 15 -12.03 -34.22 25.42
CA LEU A 15 -11.32 -33.44 24.41
C LEU A 15 -12.25 -33.25 23.20
N THR A 16 -13.04 -32.18 23.20
CA THR A 16 -13.65 -31.69 21.97
C THR A 16 -12.55 -31.11 21.09
N LEU A 17 -12.11 -31.86 20.07
CA LEU A 17 -11.40 -31.27 18.94
C LEU A 17 -12.36 -30.26 18.30
N ALA A 18 -12.21 -28.98 18.64
CA ALA A 18 -12.77 -27.93 17.83
C ALA A 18 -12.01 -27.98 16.50
N ALA A 19 -12.63 -28.55 15.46
CA ALA A 19 -12.20 -28.31 14.10
C ALA A 19 -12.30 -26.81 13.89
N ALA A 20 -11.15 -26.11 13.89
CA ALA A 20 -11.10 -24.76 13.37
C ALA A 20 -11.71 -24.82 11.96
N PRO A 21 -12.64 -23.94 11.60
CA PRO A 21 -13.10 -23.89 10.22
C PRO A 21 -11.86 -23.67 9.37
N ALA A 22 -11.56 -24.61 8.47
CA ALA A 22 -10.67 -24.31 7.37
C ALA A 22 -11.24 -23.05 6.74
N LEU A 23 -10.47 -21.96 6.75
CA LEU A 23 -10.79 -20.77 5.98
C LEU A 23 -10.97 -21.25 4.55
N ALA A 24 -12.24 -21.42 4.14
CA ALA A 24 -12.56 -21.77 2.77
C ALA A 24 -11.88 -20.71 1.91
N ALA A 25 -11.00 -21.15 1.02
CA ALA A 25 -10.33 -20.31 0.05
C ALA A 25 -11.42 -19.69 -0.86
N SER A 26 -12.01 -18.58 -0.42
CA SER A 26 -12.88 -17.78 -1.26
C SER A 26 -11.95 -17.10 -2.25
N GLY A 27 -11.91 -17.59 -3.48
CA GLY A 27 -11.36 -16.86 -4.59
C GLY A 27 -12.22 -15.64 -4.95
N PRO A 28 -11.90 -14.95 -6.05
CA PRO A 28 -12.70 -13.83 -6.53
C PRO A 28 -14.16 -14.24 -6.77
N PRO A 29 -15.12 -13.31 -6.57
CA PRO A 29 -16.52 -13.59 -6.78
C PRO A 29 -16.84 -13.81 -8.28
N PRO A 30 -18.00 -14.41 -8.61
CA PRO A 30 -18.38 -14.67 -10.00
C PRO A 30 -18.32 -13.42 -10.89
N GLY A 31 -17.86 -13.62 -12.13
CA GLY A 31 -17.71 -12.57 -13.15
C GLY A 31 -16.34 -11.89 -13.17
N PHE A 32 -15.52 -12.07 -12.12
CA PHE A 32 -14.13 -11.66 -12.14
C PHE A 32 -13.27 -12.70 -12.85
N THR A 33 -12.56 -12.26 -13.88
CA THR A 33 -11.67 -13.09 -14.70
C THR A 33 -10.22 -12.68 -14.45
N LEU A 34 -9.33 -13.66 -14.28
CA LEU A 34 -7.91 -13.39 -14.12
C LEU A 34 -7.37 -12.73 -15.39
N THR A 35 -6.60 -11.65 -15.25
CA THR A 35 -5.91 -11.05 -16.39
C THR A 35 -4.82 -11.98 -16.93
N ASP A 36 -4.70 -12.04 -18.25
CA ASP A 36 -3.62 -12.72 -18.97
C ASP A 36 -2.39 -11.84 -19.21
N ASP A 37 -2.44 -10.58 -18.75
CA ASP A 37 -1.32 -9.65 -18.81
C ASP A 37 -0.21 -10.05 -17.82
N ALA A 38 0.93 -10.47 -18.38
CA ALA A 38 2.10 -10.87 -17.61
C ALA A 38 2.71 -9.71 -16.80
N ASP A 39 2.55 -8.46 -17.25
CA ASP A 39 3.07 -7.28 -16.57
C ASP A 39 2.25 -6.93 -15.31
N LEU A 40 1.07 -7.54 -15.16
CA LEU A 40 0.19 -7.40 -14.01
C LEU A 40 0.32 -8.55 -12.99
N ALA A 41 1.22 -9.49 -13.22
CA ALA A 41 1.53 -10.58 -12.28
C ALA A 41 2.79 -10.25 -11.47
N PHE A 42 2.65 -10.27 -10.13
CA PHE A 42 3.76 -9.97 -9.22
C PHE A 42 3.99 -11.15 -8.28
N THR A 43 5.24 -11.49 -8.01
CA THR A 43 5.60 -12.55 -7.05
C THR A 43 6.51 -11.96 -5.98
N SER A 44 6.30 -12.35 -4.73
CA SER A 44 7.14 -11.93 -3.62
C SER A 44 8.59 -12.43 -3.79
N PRO A 45 9.60 -11.73 -3.25
CA PRO A 45 11.00 -12.13 -3.37
C PRO A 45 11.33 -13.56 -2.92
N ASP A 46 10.64 -14.05 -1.89
CA ASP A 46 10.73 -15.42 -1.38
C ASP A 46 9.93 -16.46 -2.20
N GLY A 47 9.24 -16.04 -3.25
CA GLY A 47 8.43 -16.89 -4.12
C GLY A 47 7.13 -17.40 -3.49
N ALA A 48 6.85 -17.06 -2.23
CA ALA A 48 5.76 -17.66 -1.47
C ALA A 48 4.38 -17.10 -1.84
N THR A 49 4.31 -15.84 -2.29
CA THR A 49 3.05 -15.15 -2.58
C THR A 49 3.03 -14.63 -4.01
N ARG A 50 1.97 -14.97 -4.75
CA ARG A 50 1.68 -14.40 -6.07
C ARG A 50 0.50 -13.43 -5.95
N LEU A 51 0.64 -12.24 -6.53
CA LEU A 51 -0.45 -11.29 -6.68
C LEU A 51 -1.11 -11.50 -8.03
N GLU A 52 -2.42 -11.60 -7.98
CA GLU A 52 -3.27 -11.88 -9.12
C GLU A 52 -4.31 -10.79 -9.25
N GLN A 53 -4.40 -10.21 -10.45
CA GLN A 53 -5.34 -9.13 -10.73
C GLN A 53 -6.49 -9.67 -11.56
N TYR A 54 -7.69 -9.52 -11.02
CA TYR A 54 -8.91 -9.98 -11.63
C TYR A 54 -9.74 -8.80 -12.09
N MET A 55 -10.28 -8.89 -13.29
CA MET A 55 -11.10 -7.86 -13.90
C MET A 55 -12.52 -8.37 -14.09
N LYS A 56 -13.48 -7.50 -13.81
CA LYS A 56 -14.88 -7.67 -14.20
C LYS A 56 -15.28 -6.48 -15.05
N ASP A 57 -15.75 -6.75 -16.25
CA ASP A 57 -16.32 -5.74 -17.16
C ASP A 57 -17.84 -5.80 -17.06
N ASN A 58 -18.47 -4.72 -16.58
CA ASN A 58 -19.92 -4.60 -16.49
C ASN A 58 -20.53 -3.87 -17.71
N GLY A 59 -19.74 -3.54 -18.74
CA GLY A 59 -20.14 -2.69 -19.86
C GLY A 59 -20.09 -1.19 -19.52
N ASP A 60 -20.36 -0.33 -20.51
CA ASP A 60 -20.46 1.14 -20.36
C ASP A 60 -19.32 1.80 -19.55
N TRP A 61 -18.09 1.29 -19.72
CA TRP A 61 -16.87 1.75 -19.00
C TRP A 61 -16.84 1.46 -17.49
N ASP A 62 -17.79 0.68 -16.96
CA ASP A 62 -17.79 0.20 -15.58
C ASP A 62 -16.94 -1.07 -15.44
N ILE A 63 -15.63 -0.87 -15.33
CA ILE A 63 -14.66 -1.94 -15.12
C ILE A 63 -14.26 -1.96 -13.65
N LYS A 64 -14.29 -3.14 -13.04
CA LYS A 64 -13.83 -3.37 -11.66
C LYS A 64 -12.62 -4.28 -11.64
N TRP A 65 -11.68 -3.92 -10.78
CA TRP A 65 -10.44 -4.63 -10.53
C TRP A 65 -10.34 -5.05 -9.07
N GLN A 66 -10.10 -6.34 -8.87
CA GLN A 66 -9.72 -6.90 -7.57
C GLN A 66 -8.31 -7.44 -7.65
N VAL A 67 -7.58 -7.35 -6.54
CA VAL A 67 -6.27 -7.97 -6.43
C VAL A 67 -6.31 -8.97 -5.30
N TRP A 68 -5.76 -10.16 -5.56
CA TRP A 68 -5.74 -11.27 -4.62
C TRP A 68 -4.30 -11.74 -4.42
N ALA A 69 -3.90 -11.86 -3.15
CA ALA A 69 -2.65 -12.49 -2.76
C ALA A 69 -2.89 -13.99 -2.59
N ARG A 70 -2.26 -14.80 -3.46
CA ARG A 70 -2.29 -16.26 -3.43
C ARG A 70 -1.02 -16.81 -2.79
N ARG A 71 -1.18 -17.67 -1.78
CA ARG A 71 -0.11 -18.42 -1.11
C ARG A 71 -0.54 -19.88 -0.99
N GLY A 72 0.02 -20.74 -1.86
CA GLY A 72 -0.53 -22.09 -2.05
C GLY A 72 -2.00 -22.02 -2.45
N GLU A 73 -2.86 -22.74 -1.73
CA GLU A 73 -4.32 -22.72 -1.95
C GLU A 73 -5.03 -21.53 -1.27
N GLN A 74 -4.35 -20.81 -0.38
CA GLN A 74 -4.95 -19.68 0.33
C GLN A 74 -4.97 -18.45 -0.57
N MET A 75 -6.12 -17.79 -0.65
CA MET A 75 -6.29 -16.51 -1.34
C MET A 75 -6.84 -15.46 -0.38
N THR A 76 -6.30 -14.25 -0.45
CA THR A 76 -6.77 -13.11 0.35
C THR A 76 -6.89 -11.88 -0.53
N GLU A 77 -8.07 -11.25 -0.52
CA GLU A 77 -8.30 -10.04 -1.31
C GLU A 77 -7.56 -8.85 -0.70
N LEU A 78 -6.79 -8.14 -1.52
CA LEU A 78 -6.17 -6.88 -1.20
C LEU A 78 -7.14 -5.74 -1.47
N LYS A 79 -8.03 -5.50 -0.50
CA LYS A 79 -8.97 -4.38 -0.54
C LYS A 79 -8.23 -3.02 -0.61
N PRO A 80 -8.86 -1.98 -1.17
CA PRO A 80 -10.21 -1.97 -1.77
C PRO A 80 -10.23 -2.50 -3.22
N GLU A 81 -11.44 -2.77 -3.72
CA GLU A 81 -11.71 -2.89 -5.17
C GLU A 81 -11.50 -1.54 -5.84
N GLN A 82 -11.05 -1.55 -7.10
CA GLN A 82 -10.63 -0.34 -7.83
C GLN A 82 -11.11 -0.34 -9.28
N ASP A 83 -11.05 0.81 -9.94
CA ASP A 83 -11.48 0.97 -11.34
C ASP A 83 -10.32 0.77 -12.34
N TYR A 84 -9.09 0.58 -11.84
CA TYR A 84 -7.88 0.40 -12.64
C TYR A 84 -7.00 -0.73 -12.09
N PRO A 85 -6.20 -1.40 -12.95
CA PRO A 85 -5.15 -2.29 -12.48
C PRO A 85 -4.10 -1.50 -11.68
N ALA A 86 -3.34 -2.23 -10.87
CA ALA A 86 -2.33 -1.65 -9.98
C ALA A 86 -0.94 -2.23 -10.25
N GLY A 87 0.07 -1.43 -9.95
CA GLY A 87 1.44 -1.93 -9.81
C GLY A 87 1.72 -2.32 -8.36
N PHE A 88 2.71 -3.18 -8.15
CA PHE A 88 3.09 -3.63 -6.81
C PHE A 88 4.61 -3.63 -6.60
N ARG A 89 5.03 -3.36 -5.37
CA ARG A 89 6.42 -3.54 -4.90
C ARG A 89 6.43 -4.20 -3.54
N PHE A 90 7.16 -5.30 -3.44
CA PHE A 90 7.48 -5.95 -2.18
C PHE A 90 8.74 -5.32 -1.59
N THR A 91 8.84 -5.29 -0.26
CA THR A 91 10.14 -5.19 0.40
C THR A 91 10.94 -6.48 0.17
N SER A 92 12.27 -6.40 0.24
CA SER A 92 13.15 -7.53 -0.06
C SER A 92 13.04 -8.70 0.93
N ASP A 93 12.44 -8.48 2.09
CA ASP A 93 12.13 -9.50 3.10
C ASP A 93 10.73 -10.13 2.93
N SER A 94 10.00 -9.79 1.86
CA SER A 94 8.61 -10.20 1.60
C SER A 94 7.61 -9.83 2.71
N GLN A 95 7.97 -8.98 3.69
CA GLN A 95 7.08 -8.68 4.82
C GLN A 95 6.09 -7.56 4.53
N TRP A 96 6.42 -6.67 3.60
CA TRP A 96 5.60 -5.52 3.23
C TRP A 96 5.33 -5.50 1.75
N LEU A 97 4.15 -4.98 1.43
CA LEU A 97 3.67 -4.82 0.07
C LEU A 97 3.10 -3.42 -0.10
N VAL A 98 3.58 -2.71 -1.10
CA VAL A 98 3.02 -1.43 -1.53
C VAL A 98 2.27 -1.64 -2.84
N ARG A 99 1.00 -1.26 -2.84
CA ARG A 99 0.17 -1.15 -4.05
C ARG A 99 0.26 0.28 -4.58
N MET A 100 0.67 0.41 -5.83
CA MET A 100 0.68 1.67 -6.58
C MET A 100 -0.58 1.70 -7.44
N GLN A 101 -1.61 2.37 -6.93
CA GLN A 101 -2.95 2.37 -7.52
C GLN A 101 -3.12 3.61 -8.42
N LYS A 102 -3.45 3.38 -9.69
CA LYS A 102 -3.98 4.44 -10.54
C LYS A 102 -5.41 4.79 -10.11
N THR A 103 -5.71 6.06 -9.95
CA THR A 103 -7.05 6.54 -9.56
C THR A 103 -7.69 7.43 -10.63
N GLY A 104 -6.93 7.84 -11.65
CA GLY A 104 -7.43 8.60 -12.78
C GLY A 104 -6.31 9.00 -13.75
N SER A 105 -6.63 9.88 -14.69
CA SER A 105 -5.62 10.50 -15.55
C SER A 105 -4.70 11.37 -14.68
N GLY A 106 -3.40 11.04 -14.62
CA GLY A 106 -2.41 11.77 -13.81
C GLY A 106 -2.59 11.67 -12.29
N ALA A 107 -3.51 10.84 -11.79
CA ALA A 107 -3.78 10.67 -10.37
C ALA A 107 -3.43 9.25 -9.90
N GLN A 108 -2.74 9.17 -8.77
CA GLN A 108 -2.26 7.91 -8.19
C GLN A 108 -2.29 7.98 -6.67
N ASP A 109 -2.54 6.82 -6.06
CA ASP A 109 -2.51 6.65 -4.61
C ASP A 109 -1.71 5.38 -4.26
N LEU A 110 -1.33 5.27 -2.99
CA LEU A 110 -0.58 4.14 -2.45
C LEU A 110 -1.38 3.44 -1.36
N PHE A 111 -1.41 2.11 -1.37
CA PHE A 111 -1.90 1.31 -0.23
C PHE A 111 -0.76 0.48 0.33
N LEU A 112 -0.76 0.29 1.65
CA LEU A 112 0.27 -0.45 2.37
C LEU A 112 -0.34 -1.68 3.02
N TYR A 113 0.33 -2.82 2.81
CA TYR A 113 -0.03 -4.09 3.42
C TYR A 113 1.18 -4.69 4.13
N HIS A 114 0.94 -5.44 5.20
CA HIS A 114 1.96 -6.26 5.85
C HIS A 114 1.48 -7.70 5.98
N VAL A 115 2.43 -8.63 6.12
CA VAL A 115 2.12 -10.00 6.44
C VAL A 115 1.63 -10.09 7.90
N GLU A 116 0.49 -10.74 8.10
CA GLU A 116 -0.03 -11.13 9.41
C GLU A 116 -0.58 -12.55 9.29
N ASN A 117 -0.16 -13.45 10.18
CA ASN A 117 -0.59 -14.86 10.18
C ASN A 117 -0.48 -15.53 8.79
N GLY A 118 0.54 -15.16 8.01
CA GLY A 118 0.82 -15.73 6.69
C GLY A 118 0.07 -15.10 5.51
N ALA A 119 -0.81 -14.13 5.73
CA ALA A 119 -1.56 -13.40 4.70
C ALA A 119 -1.25 -11.90 4.72
N PHE A 120 -1.44 -11.20 3.60
CA PHE A 120 -1.32 -9.74 3.57
C PHE A 120 -2.61 -9.08 4.07
N VAL A 121 -2.46 -8.15 5.02
CA VAL A 121 -3.55 -7.34 5.56
C VAL A 121 -3.21 -5.85 5.43
N SER A 122 -4.23 -4.98 5.40
CA SER A 122 -4.00 -3.53 5.32
C SER A 122 -3.25 -3.04 6.56
N ALA A 123 -2.11 -2.40 6.35
CA ALA A 123 -1.29 -1.86 7.43
C ALA A 123 -1.84 -0.55 8.00
N THR A 124 -2.68 0.14 7.24
CA THR A 124 -3.22 1.46 7.57
C THR A 124 -4.74 1.50 7.37
N LYS A 125 -5.41 2.38 8.11
CA LYS A 125 -6.87 2.61 7.96
C LYS A 125 -7.22 3.46 6.75
N GLN A 126 -6.35 4.41 6.41
CA GLN A 126 -6.42 5.25 5.21
C GLN A 126 -5.37 4.79 4.20
N SER A 127 -5.43 5.27 2.97
CA SER A 127 -4.35 5.02 2.02
C SER A 127 -3.05 5.63 2.51
N LEU A 128 -1.93 5.04 2.10
CA LEU A 128 -0.60 5.56 2.42
C LEU A 128 -0.38 6.94 1.77
N GLY A 129 -0.98 7.19 0.60
CA GLY A 129 -0.93 8.51 -0.04
C GLY A 129 -1.71 9.57 0.74
N ASP A 130 -2.90 9.26 1.26
CA ASP A 130 -3.64 10.18 2.16
C ASP A 130 -2.81 10.54 3.39
N LEU A 131 -2.15 9.56 4.00
CA LEU A 131 -1.26 9.80 5.15
C LEU A 131 -0.04 10.65 4.78
N ALA A 132 0.52 10.45 3.58
CA ALA A 132 1.63 11.26 3.08
C ALA A 132 1.20 12.71 2.80
N TRP A 133 0.02 12.93 2.21
CA TRP A 133 -0.56 14.26 2.02
C TRP A 133 -0.92 14.93 3.34
N ALA A 134 -1.48 14.20 4.30
CA ALA A 134 -1.74 14.72 5.64
C ALA A 134 -0.43 15.17 6.32
N TYR A 135 0.65 14.38 6.18
CA TYR A 135 1.97 14.78 6.66
C TYR A 135 2.47 16.04 5.95
N PHE A 136 2.39 16.09 4.61
CA PHE A 136 2.76 17.27 3.83
C PHE A 136 2.00 18.53 4.32
N HIS A 137 0.68 18.48 4.47
CA HIS A 137 -0.10 19.63 4.92
C HIS A 137 0.07 19.96 6.41
N SER A 138 0.61 19.05 7.23
CA SER A 138 0.89 19.34 8.64
C SER A 138 2.11 20.25 8.84
N ARG A 139 2.98 20.38 7.84
CA ARG A 139 4.25 21.10 8.00
C ARG A 139 4.10 22.61 7.79
N PRO A 140 4.85 23.45 8.53
CA PRO A 140 4.76 24.91 8.42
C PRO A 140 5.07 25.47 7.02
N ASP A 141 5.96 24.82 6.27
CA ASP A 141 6.39 25.26 4.94
C ASP A 141 5.38 24.94 3.83
N THR A 142 4.45 24.01 4.06
CA THR A 142 3.60 23.44 3.02
C THR A 142 2.10 23.43 3.35
N HIS A 143 1.71 23.69 4.60
CA HIS A 143 0.30 23.70 5.03
C HIS A 143 -0.65 24.62 4.23
N LYS A 144 -0.14 25.68 3.60
CA LYS A 144 -0.94 26.62 2.79
C LYS A 144 -1.05 26.23 1.32
N MET A 145 -0.28 25.25 0.87
CA MET A 145 -0.30 24.87 -0.54
C MET A 145 -1.62 24.18 -0.85
N LYS A 146 -2.29 24.64 -1.91
CA LYS A 146 -3.50 24.03 -2.44
C LYS A 146 -3.21 23.58 -3.87
N LEU A 147 -3.57 22.35 -4.18
CA LEU A 147 -3.49 21.75 -5.50
C LEU A 147 -4.91 21.35 -5.91
N ASP A 148 -5.19 21.39 -7.21
CA ASP A 148 -6.54 21.22 -7.77
C ASP A 148 -6.62 20.02 -8.71
N TYR A 149 -5.53 19.66 -9.40
CA TYR A 149 -5.52 18.61 -10.43
C TYR A 149 -4.31 17.68 -10.33
N HIS A 150 -4.43 16.50 -10.96
CA HIS A 150 -3.34 15.53 -11.10
C HIS A 150 -2.61 15.21 -9.78
N ILE A 151 -3.39 15.11 -8.70
CA ILE A 151 -2.87 14.84 -7.36
C ILE A 151 -2.40 13.40 -7.30
N SER A 152 -1.13 13.22 -6.95
CA SER A 152 -0.52 11.90 -6.91
C SER A 152 0.40 11.72 -5.71
N ALA A 153 0.31 10.53 -5.12
CA ALA A 153 1.32 9.96 -4.24
C ALA A 153 1.95 8.76 -4.95
N ASN A 154 3.26 8.78 -5.09
CA ASN A 154 4.01 7.80 -5.86
C ASN A 154 5.10 7.15 -5.02
N LEU A 155 5.31 5.85 -5.21
CA LEU A 155 6.43 5.16 -4.60
C LEU A 155 7.69 5.45 -5.43
N VAL A 156 8.71 6.03 -4.79
CA VAL A 156 10.01 6.22 -5.44
C VAL A 156 10.64 4.84 -5.68
N LYS A 157 11.28 4.65 -6.84
CA LYS A 157 12.00 3.42 -7.18
C LYS A 157 13.05 3.08 -6.11
N GLY A 158 13.21 1.79 -5.82
CA GLY A 158 14.30 1.27 -4.99
C GLY A 158 13.88 0.68 -3.65
N THR A 159 12.58 0.44 -3.42
CA THR A 159 12.09 -0.27 -2.22
C THR A 159 12.79 -1.62 -2.05
N GLU A 160 12.89 -2.38 -3.15
CA GLU A 160 13.55 -3.68 -3.25
C GLU A 160 15.05 -3.65 -2.88
N GLU A 161 15.70 -2.52 -3.09
CA GLU A 161 17.13 -2.32 -2.85
C GLU A 161 17.38 -1.38 -1.66
N ALA A 162 16.39 -1.13 -0.79
CA ALA A 162 16.50 -0.20 0.33
C ALA A 162 17.07 1.20 -0.06
N TYR A 163 16.74 1.65 -1.26
CA TYR A 163 17.12 2.95 -1.84
C TYR A 163 18.64 3.19 -1.93
N ARG A 164 19.47 2.15 -2.04
CA ARG A 164 20.94 2.27 -2.10
C ARG A 164 21.45 3.23 -3.17
N TRP A 165 20.71 3.37 -4.27
CA TRP A 165 21.01 4.33 -5.35
C TRP A 165 20.99 5.80 -4.89
N LEU A 166 20.32 6.11 -3.77
CA LEU A 166 20.35 7.44 -3.13
C LEU A 166 21.61 7.66 -2.26
N GLY A 167 22.52 6.69 -2.20
CA GLY A 167 23.71 6.74 -1.34
C GLY A 167 23.40 6.61 0.16
N VAL A 168 22.24 6.03 0.51
CA VAL A 168 21.82 5.82 1.89
C VAL A 168 22.14 4.41 2.38
N ASP A 169 22.39 4.29 3.69
CA ASP A 169 22.52 3.01 4.39
C ASP A 169 21.41 2.84 5.43
N TRP A 170 20.18 2.84 4.94
CA TRP A 170 19.05 2.57 5.81
C TRP A 170 18.90 1.08 6.09
N PRO A 171 18.44 0.70 7.30
CA PRO A 171 18.13 -0.69 7.61
C PRO A 171 17.20 -1.30 6.56
N ASN A 172 17.54 -2.49 6.10
CA ASN A 172 16.84 -3.17 5.02
C ASN A 172 15.33 -3.23 5.31
N SER A 173 14.54 -2.87 4.29
CA SER A 173 13.07 -2.92 4.31
C SER A 173 12.38 -2.03 5.36
N ARG A 174 13.08 -1.13 6.06
CA ARG A 174 12.45 -0.29 7.09
C ARG A 174 11.69 0.91 6.53
N TYR A 175 12.14 1.47 5.41
CA TYR A 175 11.61 2.74 4.93
C TYR A 175 11.00 2.62 3.55
N LEU A 176 9.96 3.43 3.32
CA LEU A 176 9.43 3.74 2.00
C LEU A 176 9.69 5.21 1.71
N VAL A 177 10.07 5.53 0.47
CA VAL A 177 10.18 6.91 -0.01
C VAL A 177 9.03 7.19 -0.95
N ILE A 178 8.29 8.25 -0.64
CA ILE A 178 7.06 8.63 -1.35
C ILE A 178 7.30 10.01 -1.95
N SER A 179 6.97 10.18 -3.24
CA SER A 179 6.91 11.47 -3.89
C SER A 179 5.48 11.94 -4.05
N LEU A 180 5.29 13.25 -3.88
CA LEU A 180 4.01 13.95 -3.97
C LEU A 180 4.08 14.96 -5.11
N SER A 181 3.05 14.95 -5.95
CA SER A 181 2.91 15.88 -7.06
C SER A 181 1.45 16.30 -7.26
N GLY A 182 1.25 17.45 -7.88
CA GLY A 182 -0.05 17.92 -8.31
C GLY A 182 0.03 19.34 -8.88
N GLU A 183 -1.05 19.77 -9.50
CA GLU A 183 -1.12 21.02 -10.25
C GLU A 183 -2.12 21.99 -9.61
N MET A 184 -1.86 23.28 -9.75
CA MET A 184 -2.75 24.36 -9.36
C MET A 184 -3.56 24.80 -10.58
N ASP A 185 -4.86 24.96 -10.41
CA ASP A 185 -5.73 25.56 -11.43
C ASP A 185 -5.32 27.02 -11.69
N LYS A 186 -5.05 27.76 -10.62
CA LYS A 186 -4.77 29.19 -10.69
C LYS A 186 -3.27 29.47 -10.76
N HIS A 187 -2.81 29.91 -11.93
CA HIS A 187 -1.43 30.36 -12.14
C HIS A 187 -1.34 31.58 -13.07
N PRO A 188 -0.21 32.33 -13.08
CA PRO A 188 -0.01 33.48 -13.97
C PRO A 188 -0.14 33.13 -15.46
N LYS A 189 -0.51 34.11 -16.30
CA LYS A 189 -0.73 33.90 -17.75
C LYS A 189 0.52 33.44 -18.51
N ASN A 190 1.71 33.81 -18.05
CA ASN A 190 2.99 33.41 -18.63
C ASN A 190 3.47 32.03 -18.16
N VAL A 191 2.69 31.38 -17.29
CA VAL A 191 2.95 30.03 -16.79
C VAL A 191 1.97 29.08 -17.48
N ALA A 192 2.47 27.97 -18.00
CA ALA A 192 1.69 26.89 -18.59
C ALA A 192 1.15 25.97 -17.50
N VAL A 193 1.98 25.61 -16.51
CA VAL A 193 1.60 24.75 -15.38
C VAL A 193 2.33 25.25 -14.13
N LYS A 194 1.66 25.22 -12.98
CA LYS A 194 2.27 25.48 -11.66
C LYS A 194 1.78 24.45 -10.67
N GLY A 195 2.61 24.06 -9.71
CA GLY A 195 2.15 23.17 -8.65
C GLY A 195 3.27 22.65 -7.77
N LEU A 196 3.18 21.36 -7.47
CA LEU A 196 4.16 20.58 -6.74
C LEU A 196 4.64 19.46 -7.67
N ALA A 197 5.95 19.33 -7.83
CA ALA A 197 6.52 18.20 -8.57
C ALA A 197 7.57 17.49 -7.74
N ASP A 198 7.29 16.21 -7.44
CA ASP A 198 8.28 15.26 -6.92
C ASP A 198 8.86 15.66 -5.55
N TRP A 199 8.01 16.24 -4.69
CA TRP A 199 8.35 16.50 -3.28
C TRP A 199 8.36 15.19 -2.50
N LYS A 200 9.44 14.90 -1.78
CA LYS A 200 9.66 13.58 -1.16
C LYS A 200 9.56 13.61 0.35
N CYS A 201 8.89 12.60 0.90
CA CYS A 201 8.97 12.22 2.29
C CYS A 201 9.35 10.74 2.43
N ARG A 202 9.72 10.35 3.64
CA ARG A 202 10.02 8.98 4.00
C ARG A 202 9.04 8.51 5.06
N TYR A 203 8.54 7.29 4.90
CA TYR A 203 7.70 6.59 5.86
C TYR A 203 8.49 5.48 6.53
N ASP A 204 8.44 5.41 7.85
CA ASP A 204 9.09 4.38 8.67
C ASP A 204 8.08 3.26 8.98
N LEU A 205 8.29 2.08 8.39
CA LEU A 205 7.42 0.92 8.52
C LEU A 205 7.38 0.35 9.95
N THR A 206 8.39 0.64 10.78
CA THR A 206 8.43 0.19 12.17
C THR A 206 7.65 1.14 13.08
N THR A 207 7.75 2.44 12.85
CA THR A 207 7.13 3.45 13.74
C THR A 207 5.81 4.01 13.24
N GLY A 208 5.50 3.78 11.97
CA GLY A 208 4.33 4.33 11.28
C GLY A 208 4.40 5.86 11.08
N LYS A 209 5.60 6.45 11.10
CA LYS A 209 5.79 7.91 11.07
C LYS A 209 6.45 8.37 9.78
N PHE A 210 6.12 9.60 9.41
CA PHE A 210 6.74 10.32 8.30
C PHE A 210 7.83 11.27 8.77
N ASP A 211 8.90 11.38 7.99
CA ASP A 211 9.91 12.42 8.11
C ASP A 211 10.42 12.89 6.72
N VAL A 212 11.24 13.95 6.74
CA VAL A 212 11.96 14.44 5.53
C VAL A 212 13.45 14.38 5.82
N PRO A 213 14.14 13.32 5.36
CA PRO A 213 15.60 13.25 5.42
C PRO A 213 16.26 14.47 4.77
N LYS A 214 17.40 14.91 5.35
CA LYS A 214 18.17 16.07 4.85
C LYS A 214 18.53 15.97 3.36
N LEU A 215 18.74 14.75 2.86
CA LEU A 215 19.08 14.53 1.45
C LEU A 215 17.99 15.00 0.47
N PHE A 216 16.73 15.09 0.90
CA PHE A 216 15.63 15.60 0.09
C PHE A 216 15.48 17.11 0.14
N ALA A 217 16.20 17.82 1.03
CA ALA A 217 15.95 19.23 1.30
C ALA A 217 16.06 20.12 0.05
N LYS A 218 17.11 19.93 -0.78
CA LYS A 218 17.30 20.68 -2.02
C LYS A 218 16.18 20.39 -3.02
N GLY A 219 15.93 19.10 -3.29
CA GLY A 219 14.89 18.68 -4.24
C GLY A 219 13.49 19.13 -3.81
N ASN A 220 13.18 19.06 -2.53
CA ASN A 220 11.89 19.53 -2.00
C ASN A 220 11.74 21.04 -2.10
N ALA A 221 12.82 21.82 -1.90
CA ALA A 221 12.78 23.27 -2.11
C ALA A 221 12.60 23.65 -3.58
N GLU A 222 13.07 22.82 -4.52
CA GLU A 222 12.82 22.97 -5.96
C GLU A 222 11.39 22.55 -6.32
N ALA A 223 10.90 21.44 -5.77
CA ALA A 223 9.54 20.92 -5.96
C ALA A 223 8.48 21.96 -5.61
N LEU A 224 8.67 22.72 -4.53
CA LEU A 224 7.74 23.78 -4.09
C LEU A 224 7.68 25.00 -5.02
N ARG A 225 8.65 25.13 -5.92
CA ARG A 225 8.76 26.25 -6.89
C ARG A 225 8.51 25.78 -8.31
N TRP A 226 8.00 24.57 -8.49
CA TRP A 226 7.82 23.99 -9.82
C TRP A 226 6.78 24.76 -10.63
N GLU A 227 7.22 25.19 -11.81
CA GLU A 227 6.39 25.77 -12.86
C GLU A 227 6.97 25.45 -14.23
N ILE A 228 6.10 25.33 -15.23
CA ILE A 228 6.46 25.27 -16.65
C ILE A 228 6.03 26.59 -17.27
N LYS A 229 6.98 27.30 -17.90
CA LYS A 229 6.68 28.55 -18.62
C LYS A 229 6.23 28.26 -20.04
N ARG A 230 5.45 29.18 -20.60
CA ARG A 230 5.04 29.16 -22.01
C ARG A 230 6.17 29.61 -22.92
#